data_AF-A0A0F8XHD2-F1
#
_entry.id   AF-A0A0F8XHD2-F1
#
_cell.length_a   1.000
_cell.length_b   1.000
_cell.length_c   1.000
_cell.angle_alpha   90.00
_cell.angle_beta   90.00
_cell.angle_gamma   90.00
#
_symmetry.space_group_name_H-M   'P 1'
#
loop_
_entity.id
_entity.type
_entity.pdbx_description
1 polymer ?
#
loop_
_entity_poly.entity_id
_entity_poly.type
_entity_poly.pdbx_seq_one_letter_code
_entity_poly.pdbx_strand_id
1 'polypeptide(L)'
;VGRAAARGMAARGSGTIIFTGATAALRGGAGFINLAVGKFGLRALAQSMARELARINLPLSAYTEWIWKIDLHNLFHFLSLRMNPHAQYEIRVYADAMAHLISSHVPIACRAFKDYRLDAIMLIAQDAAAILVDTAQIGTAGAGLTNINLPNQTMDIVGSITGNLSGSVGSVTGAVGSVTGSVGSVVGNVGGNVVGTVASVVGAVGSVTGAVGSVTGAVGSVTGNVGGLVVGTVAGVTPAAVGAAMALTAGAVDAILDEAVEGAITLRQVQRVVLAYLAGETDGGGTVTIHFRNQADTLNRITMTVDADGDRSATALNLA
;
A
#
# COMPACT_ATOMS: atom_id res chain seq x y z
N VAL A 1 -6.23 -81.71 -2.03
CA VAL A 1 -5.56 -82.40 -0.90
C VAL A 1 -4.28 -81.71 -0.46
N GLY A 2 -3.26 -81.55 -1.32
CA GLY A 2 -1.97 -80.94 -0.94
C GLY A 2 -2.08 -79.53 -0.30
N ARG A 3 -2.87 -78.62 -0.88
CA ARG A 3 -3.12 -77.28 -0.32
C ARG A 3 -3.81 -77.31 1.06
N ALA A 4 -4.74 -78.26 1.26
CA ALA A 4 -5.45 -78.41 2.53
C ALA A 4 -4.51 -78.98 3.62
N ALA A 5 -3.67 -79.95 3.26
CA ALA A 5 -2.63 -80.48 4.13
C ALA A 5 -1.62 -79.38 4.53
N ALA A 6 -1.17 -78.56 3.57
CA ALA A 6 -0.27 -77.44 3.84
C ALA A 6 -0.89 -76.41 4.80
N ARG A 7 -2.19 -76.10 4.65
CA ARG A 7 -2.90 -75.19 5.55
C ARG A 7 -2.99 -75.74 6.99
N GLY A 8 -3.21 -77.05 7.15
CA GLY A 8 -3.19 -77.71 8.46
C GLY A 8 -1.80 -77.77 9.09
N MET A 9 -0.75 -77.97 8.28
CA MET A 9 0.65 -77.97 8.74
C MET A 9 1.15 -76.57 9.11
N ALA A 10 0.68 -75.52 8.42
CA ALA A 10 1.03 -74.14 8.73
C ALA A 10 0.64 -73.74 10.17
N ALA A 11 -0.53 -74.20 10.66
CA ALA A 11 -0.95 -73.98 12.04
C ALA A 11 -0.03 -74.65 13.08
N ARG A 12 0.69 -75.72 12.69
CA ARG A 12 1.64 -76.44 13.53
C ARG A 12 3.08 -75.91 13.40
N GLY A 13 3.32 -74.94 12.50
CA GLY A 13 4.65 -74.42 12.20
C GLY A 13 5.61 -75.43 11.57
N SER A 14 5.16 -76.65 11.28
CA SER A 14 6.01 -77.73 10.75
C SER A 14 5.17 -78.80 10.04
N GLY A 15 5.76 -79.43 9.03
CA GLY A 15 5.14 -80.53 8.31
C GLY A 15 5.89 -80.89 7.02
N THR A 16 5.81 -82.16 6.64
CA THR A 16 6.37 -82.64 5.37
C THR A 16 5.24 -83.23 4.54
N ILE A 17 5.07 -82.75 3.32
CA ILE A 17 4.14 -83.32 2.34
C ILE A 17 4.96 -84.17 1.38
N ILE A 18 4.74 -85.48 1.41
CA ILE A 18 5.40 -86.41 0.52
C ILE A 18 4.46 -86.75 -0.64
N PHE A 19 4.92 -86.50 -1.86
CA PHE A 19 4.25 -86.98 -3.07
C PHE A 19 4.95 -88.24 -3.56
N THR A 20 4.22 -89.35 -3.67
CA THR A 20 4.78 -90.60 -4.20
C THR A 20 4.72 -90.59 -5.73
N GLY A 21 5.90 -90.48 -6.33
CA GLY A 21 6.10 -90.62 -7.76
C GLY A 21 6.16 -92.08 -8.20
N ALA A 22 5.86 -92.32 -9.47
CA ALA A 22 6.27 -93.53 -10.19
C ALA A 22 7.22 -93.09 -11.31
N THR A 23 7.97 -94.01 -11.92
CA THR A 23 8.77 -93.73 -13.14
C THR A 23 7.91 -93.10 -14.25
N ALA A 24 6.60 -93.41 -14.27
CA ALA A 24 5.59 -92.78 -15.13
C ALA A 24 5.45 -91.24 -14.96
N ALA A 25 5.94 -90.65 -13.87
CA ALA A 25 5.99 -89.19 -13.66
C ALA A 25 7.17 -88.51 -14.39
N LEU A 26 8.14 -89.31 -14.85
CA LEU A 26 9.33 -88.86 -15.56
C LEU A 26 9.26 -89.20 -17.05
N ARG A 27 8.71 -90.38 -17.41
CA ARG A 27 8.63 -90.88 -18.80
C ARG A 27 7.37 -91.75 -18.97
N GLY A 28 6.69 -91.63 -20.10
CA GLY A 28 5.57 -92.52 -20.46
C GLY A 28 6.04 -93.92 -20.88
N GLY A 29 5.36 -94.96 -20.41
CA GLY A 29 5.56 -96.36 -20.83
C GLY A 29 4.41 -96.88 -21.68
N ALA A 30 4.67 -97.85 -22.56
CA ALA A 30 3.65 -98.48 -23.41
C ALA A 30 2.55 -99.13 -22.54
N GLY A 31 1.27 -98.92 -22.88
CA GLY A 31 0.12 -99.48 -22.16
C GLY A 31 -0.31 -98.74 -20.89
N PHE A 32 0.44 -97.74 -20.42
CA PHE A 32 0.18 -97.03 -19.15
C PHE A 32 -0.25 -95.57 -19.33
N ILE A 33 -0.93 -95.23 -20.45
CA ILE A 33 -1.32 -93.85 -20.77
C ILE A 33 -2.14 -93.17 -19.67
N ASN A 34 -3.14 -93.88 -19.12
CA ASN A 34 -4.02 -93.36 -18.07
C ASN A 34 -3.26 -93.05 -16.77
N LEU A 35 -2.22 -93.83 -16.46
CA LEU A 35 -1.38 -93.62 -15.28
C LEU A 35 -0.35 -92.50 -15.49
N ALA A 36 0.24 -92.43 -16.68
CA ALA A 36 1.27 -91.45 -17.02
C ALA A 36 0.74 -90.02 -16.91
N VAL A 37 -0.43 -89.72 -17.50
CA VAL A 37 -1.03 -88.37 -17.48
C VAL A 37 -1.21 -87.85 -16.05
N GLY A 38 -1.80 -88.65 -15.17
CA GLY A 38 -2.02 -88.27 -13.77
C GLY A 38 -0.71 -88.05 -13.00
N LYS A 39 0.32 -88.87 -13.25
CA LYS A 39 1.62 -88.77 -12.57
C LYS A 39 2.46 -87.58 -13.05
N PHE A 40 2.41 -87.23 -14.34
CA PHE A 40 3.00 -85.99 -14.86
C PHE A 40 2.34 -84.76 -14.23
N GLY A 41 1.00 -84.74 -14.18
CA GLY A 41 0.25 -83.65 -13.52
C GLY A 41 0.58 -83.51 -12.04
N LEU A 42 0.69 -84.62 -11.31
CA LEU A 42 1.07 -84.61 -9.89
C LEU A 42 2.47 -84.03 -9.66
N ARG A 43 3.43 -84.33 -10.55
CA ARG A 43 4.80 -83.76 -10.48
C ARG A 43 4.80 -82.25 -10.73
N ALA A 44 4.08 -81.79 -11.75
CA ALA A 44 3.96 -80.35 -12.03
C ALA A 44 3.31 -79.60 -10.86
N LEU A 45 2.26 -80.19 -10.27
CA LEU A 45 1.60 -79.66 -9.08
C LEU A 45 2.56 -79.57 -7.89
N ALA A 46 3.34 -80.62 -7.62
CA ALA A 46 4.32 -80.62 -6.53
C ALA A 46 5.40 -79.53 -6.72
N GLN A 47 5.90 -79.35 -7.95
CA GLN A 47 6.89 -78.31 -8.26
C GLN A 47 6.32 -76.88 -8.11
N SER A 48 5.07 -76.66 -8.53
CA SER A 48 4.40 -75.37 -8.36
C SER A 48 4.17 -75.06 -6.87
N MET A 49 3.61 -76.04 -6.13
CA MET A 49 3.39 -75.91 -4.69
C MET A 49 4.68 -75.66 -3.93
N ALA A 50 5.80 -76.29 -4.31
CA ALA A 50 7.09 -76.08 -3.66
C ALA A 50 7.54 -74.61 -3.74
N ARG A 51 7.43 -73.95 -4.91
CA ARG A 51 7.79 -72.53 -5.04
C ARG A 51 6.86 -71.60 -4.26
N GLU A 52 5.56 -71.89 -4.24
CA GLU A 52 4.60 -71.07 -3.50
C GLU A 52 4.76 -71.19 -1.98
N LEU A 53 5.04 -72.39 -1.48
CA LEU A 53 5.22 -72.63 -0.05
C LEU A 53 6.61 -72.23 0.43
N ALA A 54 7.66 -72.43 -0.38
CA ALA A 54 9.02 -72.08 0.00
C ALA A 54 9.20 -70.58 0.25
N ARG A 55 8.51 -69.71 -0.52
CA ARG A 55 8.62 -68.25 -0.34
C ARG A 55 8.00 -67.73 0.96
N ILE A 56 7.17 -68.50 1.66
CA ILE A 56 6.52 -68.08 2.91
C ILE A 56 7.55 -67.81 4.00
N ASN A 57 8.66 -68.55 3.99
CA ASN A 57 9.72 -68.42 5.00
C ASN A 57 10.78 -67.38 4.63
N LEU A 58 10.61 -66.64 3.51
CA LEU A 58 11.51 -65.56 3.16
C LEU A 58 11.22 -64.35 4.07
N PRO A 59 12.26 -63.64 4.54
CA PRO A 59 12.06 -62.43 5.33
C PRO A 59 11.44 -61.32 4.47
N LEU A 60 10.78 -60.36 5.11
CA LEU A 60 10.19 -59.17 4.46
C LEU A 60 11.24 -58.26 3.77
N SER A 61 12.53 -58.47 4.05
CA SER A 61 13.64 -57.77 3.40
C SER A 61 14.03 -58.37 2.04
N ALA A 62 13.34 -59.41 1.58
CA ALA A 62 13.56 -59.96 0.24
C ALA A 62 13.23 -58.91 -0.83
N TYR A 63 14.22 -58.59 -1.67
CA TYR A 63 14.03 -57.66 -2.79
C TYR A 63 13.03 -58.21 -3.79
N THR A 64 12.20 -57.32 -4.31
CA THR A 64 11.24 -57.60 -5.37
C THR A 64 11.27 -56.44 -6.35
N GLU A 65 11.00 -56.73 -7.61
CA GLU A 65 10.90 -55.75 -8.68
C GLU A 65 9.45 -55.71 -9.16
N TRP A 66 8.94 -54.52 -9.44
CA TRP A 66 7.63 -54.34 -10.04
C TRP A 66 7.62 -53.12 -10.95
N ILE A 67 6.74 -53.14 -11.94
CA ILE A 67 6.46 -51.96 -12.77
C ILE A 67 5.33 -51.20 -12.11
N TRP A 68 5.57 -49.93 -11.79
CA TRP A 68 4.57 -49.03 -11.24
C TRP A 68 4.25 -47.91 -12.22
N LYS A 69 2.97 -47.73 -12.53
CA LYS A 69 2.45 -46.63 -13.36
C LYS A 69 1.46 -45.82 -12.52
N ILE A 70 1.63 -44.51 -12.51
CA ILE A 70 0.81 -43.56 -11.75
C ILE A 70 0.81 -42.21 -12.47
N ASP A 71 -0.27 -41.46 -12.31
CA ASP A 71 -0.36 -40.08 -12.77
C ASP A 71 0.40 -39.11 -11.84
N LEU A 72 0.64 -37.89 -12.33
CA LEU A 72 1.44 -36.91 -11.60
C LEU A 72 0.77 -36.42 -10.30
N HIS A 73 -0.56 -36.32 -10.27
CA HIS A 73 -1.29 -35.85 -9.09
C HIS A 73 -1.18 -36.87 -7.94
N ASN A 74 -1.46 -38.14 -8.23
CA ASN A 74 -1.34 -39.20 -7.24
C ASN A 74 0.12 -39.47 -6.86
N LEU A 75 1.08 -39.24 -7.77
CA LEU A 75 2.50 -39.27 -7.44
C LEU A 75 2.88 -38.20 -6.43
N PHE A 76 2.47 -36.94 -6.62
CA PHE A 76 2.74 -35.88 -5.64
C PHE A 76 2.09 -36.15 -4.28
N HIS A 77 0.87 -36.70 -4.28
CA HIS A 77 0.26 -37.14 -3.03
C HIS A 77 1.09 -38.25 -2.35
N PHE A 78 1.51 -39.27 -3.10
CA PHE A 78 2.39 -40.31 -2.58
C PHE A 78 3.70 -39.75 -2.00
N LEU A 79 4.39 -38.88 -2.75
CA LEU A 79 5.64 -38.25 -2.30
C LEU A 79 5.43 -37.44 -1.02
N SER A 80 4.31 -36.71 -0.88
CA SER A 80 4.03 -35.94 0.35
C SER A 80 3.93 -36.81 1.61
N LEU A 81 3.44 -38.05 1.46
CA LEU A 81 3.33 -39.00 2.57
C LEU A 81 4.65 -39.74 2.84
N ARG A 82 5.43 -40.02 1.78
CA ARG A 82 6.64 -40.86 1.88
C ARG A 82 7.92 -40.07 2.09
N MET A 83 7.96 -38.77 1.83
CA MET A 83 9.07 -37.87 2.17
C MET A 83 8.92 -37.27 3.58
N ASN A 84 7.82 -37.57 4.29
CA ASN A 84 7.60 -37.07 5.64
C ASN A 84 8.65 -37.65 6.63
N PRO A 85 9.14 -36.86 7.61
CA PRO A 85 10.08 -37.36 8.63
C PRO A 85 9.61 -38.58 9.42
N HIS A 86 8.30 -38.79 9.57
CA HIS A 86 7.71 -39.95 10.25
C HIS A 86 7.59 -41.19 9.36
N ALA A 87 7.86 -41.09 8.06
CA ALA A 87 7.89 -42.25 7.17
C ALA A 87 9.16 -43.08 7.39
N GLN A 88 9.06 -44.39 7.14
CA GLN A 88 10.18 -45.31 7.28
C GLN A 88 11.36 -44.91 6.36
N TYR A 89 12.59 -45.07 6.83
CA TYR A 89 13.78 -44.59 6.11
C TYR A 89 13.91 -45.19 4.71
N GLU A 90 13.69 -46.51 4.57
CA GLU A 90 13.84 -47.22 3.31
C GLU A 90 12.95 -46.63 2.21
N ILE A 91 11.70 -46.27 2.54
CA ILE A 91 10.78 -45.70 1.55
C ILE A 91 11.05 -44.23 1.26
N ARG A 92 11.62 -43.47 2.21
CA ARG A 92 12.09 -42.10 1.94
C ARG A 92 13.17 -42.08 0.87
N VAL A 93 14.15 -43.00 0.97
CA VAL A 93 15.23 -43.09 -0.03
C VAL A 93 14.67 -43.32 -1.44
N TYR A 94 13.66 -44.19 -1.58
CA TYR A 94 12.96 -44.37 -2.86
C TYR A 94 12.19 -43.11 -3.29
N ALA A 95 11.48 -42.45 -2.37
CA ALA A 95 10.71 -41.24 -2.67
C ALA A 95 11.62 -40.08 -3.10
N ASP A 96 12.77 -39.89 -2.46
CA ASP A 96 13.76 -38.87 -2.78
C ASP A 96 14.36 -39.11 -4.18
N ALA A 97 14.69 -40.37 -4.50
CA ALA A 97 15.17 -40.73 -5.83
C ALA A 97 14.10 -40.50 -6.92
N MET A 98 12.84 -40.83 -6.63
CA MET A 98 11.71 -40.54 -7.53
C MET A 98 11.52 -39.03 -7.73
N ALA A 99 11.57 -38.25 -6.66
CA ALA A 99 11.46 -36.79 -6.69
C ALA A 99 12.58 -36.15 -7.53
N HIS A 100 13.81 -36.67 -7.41
CA HIS A 100 14.94 -36.23 -8.20
C HIS A 100 14.76 -36.52 -9.70
N LEU A 101 14.28 -37.72 -10.05
CA LEU A 101 13.99 -38.10 -11.45
C LEU A 101 12.92 -37.21 -12.09
N ILE A 102 11.82 -36.94 -11.38
CA ILE A 102 10.73 -36.12 -11.93
C ILE A 102 11.08 -34.63 -11.99
N SER A 103 12.00 -34.14 -11.14
CA SER A 103 12.37 -32.72 -11.09
C SER A 103 12.92 -32.20 -12.41
N SER A 104 13.53 -33.07 -13.23
CA SER A 104 14.03 -32.73 -14.57
C SER A 104 12.92 -32.70 -15.62
N HIS A 105 11.86 -33.49 -15.44
CA HIS A 105 10.77 -33.64 -16.42
C HIS A 105 9.64 -32.61 -16.22
N VAL A 106 9.31 -32.28 -14.97
CA VAL A 106 8.18 -31.38 -14.62
C VAL A 106 8.58 -30.30 -13.60
N PRO A 107 9.52 -29.41 -13.94
CA PRO A 107 10.15 -28.48 -12.99
C PRO A 107 9.15 -27.49 -12.35
N ILE A 108 8.18 -26.98 -13.12
CA ILE A 108 7.19 -26.01 -12.63
C ILE A 108 6.28 -26.67 -11.58
N ALA A 109 5.79 -27.88 -11.87
CA ALA A 109 4.91 -28.61 -10.97
C ALA A 109 5.65 -29.05 -9.70
N CYS A 110 6.91 -29.47 -9.81
CA CYS A 110 7.75 -29.79 -8.66
C CYS A 110 8.01 -28.58 -7.76
N ARG A 111 8.21 -27.38 -8.33
CA ARG A 111 8.35 -26.14 -7.54
C ARG A 111 7.06 -25.83 -6.78
N ALA A 112 5.92 -25.83 -7.46
CA ALA A 112 4.62 -25.61 -6.82
C ALA A 112 4.32 -26.65 -5.73
N PHE A 113 4.70 -27.91 -5.95
CA PHE A 113 4.54 -28.97 -4.95
C PHE A 113 5.38 -28.73 -3.69
N LYS A 114 6.63 -28.28 -3.84
CA LYS A 114 7.48 -27.90 -2.69
C LYS A 114 6.88 -26.71 -1.93
N ASP A 115 6.58 -25.63 -2.64
CA ASP A 115 6.12 -24.37 -2.05
C ASP A 115 4.76 -24.51 -1.32
N TYR A 116 3.80 -25.24 -1.90
CA TYR A 116 2.42 -25.29 -1.39
C TYR A 116 2.03 -26.58 -0.66
N ARG A 117 2.87 -27.63 -0.69
CA ARG A 117 2.49 -28.93 -0.09
C ARG A 117 3.55 -29.49 0.84
N LEU A 118 4.80 -29.53 0.39
CA LEU A 118 5.89 -30.23 1.08
C LEU A 118 6.44 -29.39 2.23
N ASP A 119 6.74 -28.11 1.96
CA ASP A 119 7.25 -27.16 2.96
C ASP A 119 6.12 -26.32 3.59
N ALA A 120 4.87 -26.58 3.19
CA ALA A 120 3.71 -25.89 3.72
C ALA A 120 3.29 -26.45 5.08
N ILE A 121 2.96 -25.55 6.02
CA ILE A 121 2.40 -25.90 7.32
C ILE A 121 0.89 -25.73 7.24
N MET A 122 0.15 -26.80 7.56
CA MET A 122 -1.30 -26.73 7.71
C MET A 122 -1.63 -26.16 9.09
N LEU A 123 -2.22 -24.97 9.11
CA LEU A 123 -2.68 -24.34 10.35
C LEU A 123 -4.06 -24.87 10.72
N ILE A 124 -4.24 -25.18 12.00
CA ILE A 124 -5.56 -25.49 12.54
C ILE A 124 -6.29 -24.16 12.81
N ALA A 125 -7.63 -24.18 12.85
CA ALA A 125 -8.43 -22.97 13.10
C ALA A 125 -8.02 -22.21 14.36
N GLN A 126 -7.56 -22.91 15.41
CA GLN A 126 -7.06 -22.30 16.64
C GLN A 126 -5.73 -21.54 16.44
N ASP A 127 -4.82 -22.10 15.64
CA ASP A 127 -3.52 -21.47 15.34
C ASP A 127 -3.71 -20.23 14.46
N ALA A 128 -4.62 -20.32 13.48
CA ALA A 128 -4.97 -19.18 12.64
C ALA A 128 -5.61 -18.04 13.46
N ALA A 129 -6.48 -18.38 14.42
CA ALA A 129 -7.08 -17.40 15.33
C ALA A 129 -6.03 -16.75 16.25
N ALA A 130 -5.06 -17.52 16.77
CA ALA A 130 -3.98 -16.98 17.59
C ALA A 130 -3.11 -15.97 16.83
N ILE A 131 -2.85 -16.20 15.54
CA ILE A 131 -2.11 -15.26 14.68
C ILE A 131 -2.91 -13.99 14.40
N LEU A 132 -4.23 -14.08 14.18
CA LEU A 132 -5.11 -12.92 13.95
C LEU A 132 -5.29 -12.02 15.18
N VAL A 133 -5.19 -12.57 16.39
CA VAL A 133 -5.23 -11.78 17.64
C VAL A 133 -4.01 -10.87 17.76
N ASP A 134 -2.87 -11.25 17.19
CA ASP A 134 -1.65 -10.43 17.22
C ASP A 134 -1.82 -9.16 16.35
N THR A 135 -2.56 -9.24 15.23
CA THR A 135 -2.94 -8.04 14.46
C THR A 135 -3.87 -7.10 15.22
N ALA A 136 -4.71 -7.60 16.13
CA ALA A 136 -5.51 -6.74 17.01
C ALA A 136 -4.64 -6.09 18.11
N GLN A 137 -3.60 -6.78 18.59
CA GLN A 137 -2.62 -6.20 19.49
C GLN A 137 -1.73 -5.13 18.84
N ILE A 138 -1.59 -5.07 17.52
CA ILE A 138 -0.94 -3.92 16.86
C ILE A 138 -1.75 -2.62 17.10
N GLY A 139 -3.08 -2.70 17.08
CA GLY A 139 -3.95 -1.56 17.36
C GLY A 139 -3.92 -1.11 18.83
N THR A 140 -3.83 -2.06 19.76
CA THR A 140 -3.82 -1.77 21.21
C THR A 140 -2.41 -1.46 21.75
N ALA A 141 -1.36 -2.08 21.20
CA ALA A 141 0.04 -1.78 21.54
C ALA A 141 0.48 -0.41 21.00
N GLY A 142 -0.12 0.06 19.91
CA GLY A 142 0.05 1.43 19.40
C GLY A 142 -0.34 2.52 20.41
N ALA A 143 -1.23 2.23 21.37
CA ALA A 143 -1.64 3.18 22.41
C ALA A 143 -0.53 3.48 23.44
N GLY A 144 0.53 2.67 23.49
CA GLY A 144 1.68 2.85 24.40
C GLY A 144 3.00 3.21 23.69
N LEU A 145 3.04 3.26 22.36
CA LEU A 145 4.22 3.67 21.61
C LEU A 145 4.35 5.20 21.65
N THR A 146 5.23 5.70 22.51
CA THR A 146 5.56 7.14 22.59
C THR A 146 6.44 7.60 21.43
N ASN A 147 7.27 6.71 20.86
CA ASN A 147 8.19 7.02 19.77
C ASN A 147 8.18 5.89 18.70
N ILE A 148 7.90 6.27 17.45
CA ILE A 148 8.17 5.44 16.27
C ILE A 148 9.43 6.01 15.60
N ASN A 149 10.58 5.37 15.82
CA ASN A 149 11.84 5.78 15.19
C ASN A 149 12.04 5.00 13.89
N LEU A 150 11.54 5.54 12.78
CA LEU A 150 11.78 5.01 11.44
C LEU A 150 13.00 5.71 10.83
N PRO A 151 13.96 4.98 10.23
CA PRO A 151 15.14 5.58 9.63
C PRO A 151 14.73 6.50 8.47
N ASN A 152 14.79 7.81 8.71
CA ASN A 152 15.00 8.90 7.74
C ASN A 152 14.24 8.80 6.40
N GLN A 153 12.98 8.37 6.45
CA GLN A 153 12.04 8.42 5.32
C GLN A 153 10.86 9.33 5.66
N THR A 154 10.54 10.24 4.75
CA THR A 154 9.30 11.03 4.79
C THR A 154 8.13 10.09 4.52
N MET A 155 7.25 9.89 5.50
CA MET A 155 6.03 9.10 5.32
C MET A 155 4.80 9.99 5.14
N ASP A 156 3.87 9.54 4.31
CA ASP A 156 2.50 10.05 4.24
C ASP A 156 1.62 9.25 5.20
N ILE A 157 0.84 9.95 6.02
CA ILE A 157 -0.08 9.34 6.99
C ILE A 157 -1.51 9.46 6.46
N VAL A 158 -2.17 8.31 6.25
CA VAL A 158 -3.59 8.23 5.86
C VAL A 158 -4.40 7.77 7.07
N GLY A 159 -5.22 8.65 7.63
CA GLY A 159 -6.06 8.39 8.82
C GLY A 159 -6.01 9.51 9.87
N SER A 160 -6.93 9.48 10.83
CA SER A 160 -6.96 10.44 11.95
C SER A 160 -5.87 10.12 12.98
N ILE A 161 -5.12 11.14 13.39
CA ILE A 161 -4.12 11.08 14.45
C ILE A 161 -4.73 11.68 15.73
N THR A 162 -5.07 10.82 16.69
CA THR A 162 -5.63 11.25 17.99
C THR A 162 -4.58 11.89 18.91
N GLY A 163 -3.28 11.76 18.58
CA GLY A 163 -2.15 12.32 19.33
C GLY A 163 -1.55 13.60 18.74
N ASN A 164 -0.44 14.05 19.32
CA ASN A 164 0.37 15.16 18.79
C ASN A 164 1.39 14.66 17.77
N LEU A 165 1.61 15.42 16.71
CA LEU A 165 2.62 15.15 15.70
C LEU A 165 3.87 16.01 15.97
N SER A 166 5.06 15.41 15.99
CA SER A 166 6.32 16.15 16.07
C SER A 166 7.39 15.63 15.11
N GLY A 167 8.30 16.50 14.67
CA GLY A 167 9.40 16.16 13.76
C GLY A 167 9.18 16.57 12.29
N SER A 168 9.81 15.87 11.35
CA SER A 168 9.67 16.08 9.91
C SER A 168 8.68 15.08 9.30
N VAL A 169 7.56 15.55 8.77
CA VAL A 169 6.47 14.71 8.23
C VAL A 169 6.09 15.17 6.82
N GLY A 170 5.71 14.23 5.95
CA GLY A 170 5.29 14.50 4.57
C GLY A 170 3.92 15.15 4.51
N SER A 171 2.91 14.41 4.01
CA SER A 171 1.52 14.85 4.02
C SER A 171 0.67 14.03 5.00
N VAL A 172 -0.39 14.65 5.52
CA VAL A 172 -1.36 14.02 6.41
C VAL A 172 -2.76 14.21 5.85
N THR A 173 -3.51 13.11 5.72
CA THR A 173 -4.94 13.13 5.40
C THR A 173 -5.74 12.58 6.58
N GLY A 174 -6.38 13.46 7.35
CA GLY A 174 -7.12 13.12 8.58
C GLY A 174 -7.08 14.24 9.62
N ALA A 175 -7.89 14.11 10.68
CA ALA A 175 -7.84 15.04 11.81
C ALA A 175 -6.56 14.83 12.62
N VAL A 176 -5.97 15.91 13.14
CA VAL A 176 -4.73 15.90 13.93
C VAL A 176 -4.95 16.63 15.26
N GLY A 177 -4.27 16.22 16.33
CA GLY A 177 -4.20 16.93 17.60
C GLY A 177 -3.40 18.24 17.48
N SER A 178 -2.20 18.31 18.05
CA SER A 178 -1.27 19.43 17.84
C SER A 178 -0.15 19.06 16.86
N VAL A 179 0.35 20.03 16.10
CA VAL A 179 1.45 19.85 15.15
C VAL A 179 2.65 20.68 15.62
N THR A 180 3.79 20.03 15.88
CA THR A 180 5.02 20.69 16.33
C THR A 180 6.22 20.27 15.47
N GLY A 181 6.62 21.04 14.46
CA GLY A 181 7.76 20.70 13.60
C GLY A 181 7.59 21.14 12.15
N SER A 182 8.23 20.42 11.22
CA SER A 182 8.13 20.66 9.78
C SER A 182 7.19 19.65 9.15
N VAL A 183 6.08 20.13 8.60
CA VAL A 183 5.08 19.28 7.90
C VAL A 183 4.87 19.79 6.48
N GLY A 184 4.74 18.88 5.52
CA GLY A 184 4.38 19.22 4.14
C GLY A 184 2.97 19.80 4.05
N SER A 185 1.92 18.96 4.07
CA SER A 185 0.53 19.44 4.08
C SER A 185 -0.37 18.66 5.02
N VAL A 186 -1.37 19.33 5.58
CA VAL A 186 -2.43 18.70 6.38
C VAL A 186 -3.77 18.90 5.68
N VAL A 187 -4.49 17.80 5.41
CA VAL A 187 -5.86 17.80 4.91
C VAL A 187 -6.75 17.19 5.99
N GLY A 188 -7.40 18.05 6.77
CA GLY A 188 -8.21 17.71 7.94
C GLY A 188 -8.12 18.78 9.03
N ASN A 189 -8.97 18.67 10.05
CA ASN A 189 -8.96 19.61 11.17
C ASN A 189 -7.74 19.40 12.07
N VAL A 190 -7.05 20.47 12.44
CA VAL A 190 -6.05 20.49 13.50
C VAL A 190 -6.73 20.99 14.78
N GLY A 191 -7.08 20.05 15.66
CA GLY A 191 -7.82 20.35 16.90
C GLY A 191 -7.00 21.11 17.94
N GLY A 192 -5.67 21.10 17.83
CA GLY A 192 -4.72 21.78 18.70
C GLY A 192 -3.96 22.92 18.02
N ASN A 193 -2.74 23.16 18.48
CA ASN A 193 -1.89 24.24 17.98
C ASN A 193 -0.96 23.76 16.87
N VAL A 194 -0.70 24.62 15.89
CA VAL A 194 0.35 24.45 14.87
C VAL A 194 1.55 25.30 15.27
N VAL A 195 2.66 24.66 15.60
CA VAL A 195 3.92 25.27 16.01
C VAL A 195 5.04 24.80 15.08
N GLY A 196 5.59 25.69 14.25
CA GLY A 196 6.67 25.34 13.31
C GLY A 196 6.36 25.72 11.85
N THR A 197 6.88 24.93 10.90
CA THR A 197 6.73 25.16 9.46
C THR A 197 5.73 24.18 8.84
N VAL A 198 4.67 24.69 8.21
CA VAL A 198 3.70 23.85 7.47
C VAL A 198 3.47 24.45 6.09
N ALA A 199 3.57 23.67 5.01
CA ALA A 199 3.38 24.24 3.66
C ALA A 199 1.91 24.60 3.38
N SER A 200 0.96 23.76 3.78
CA SER A 200 -0.47 24.09 3.66
C SER A 200 -1.35 23.31 4.65
N VAL A 201 -2.43 23.93 5.12
CA VAL A 201 -3.49 23.28 5.92
C VAL A 201 -4.84 23.49 5.26
N VAL A 202 -5.60 22.41 5.05
CA VAL A 202 -6.99 22.42 4.60
C VAL A 202 -7.86 21.84 5.71
N GLY A 203 -8.52 22.70 6.48
CA GLY A 203 -9.30 22.34 7.67
C GLY A 203 -9.26 23.44 8.74
N ALA A 204 -10.10 23.29 9.78
CA ALA A 204 -10.07 24.22 10.91
C ALA A 204 -8.80 24.04 11.74
N VAL A 205 -8.23 25.13 12.25
CA VAL A 205 -7.00 25.14 13.07
C VAL A 205 -7.26 25.89 14.38
N GLY A 206 -6.80 25.34 15.50
CA GLY A 206 -6.87 25.99 16.82
C GLY A 206 -6.07 27.29 16.89
N SER A 207 -4.74 27.22 17.05
CA SER A 207 -3.86 28.39 17.03
C SER A 207 -2.60 28.13 16.22
N VAL A 208 -2.09 29.17 15.54
CA VAL A 208 -0.89 29.10 14.69
C VAL A 208 0.22 29.96 15.27
N THR A 209 1.34 29.32 15.61
CA THR A 209 2.56 29.97 16.13
C THR A 209 3.76 29.49 15.31
N GLY A 210 4.01 30.13 14.16
CA GLY A 210 5.08 29.75 13.24
C GLY A 210 4.83 30.23 11.81
N ALA A 211 5.61 29.71 10.86
CA ALA A 211 5.46 30.01 9.44
C ALA A 211 4.58 28.97 8.75
N VAL A 212 3.38 29.36 8.32
CA VAL A 212 2.49 28.49 7.52
C VAL A 212 2.35 29.08 6.13
N GLY A 213 2.36 28.24 5.08
CA GLY A 213 2.12 28.69 3.71
C GLY A 213 0.68 29.17 3.53
N SER A 214 -0.26 28.27 3.24
CA SER A 214 -1.69 28.62 3.12
C SER A 214 -2.56 27.90 4.14
N VAL A 215 -3.62 28.54 4.61
CA VAL A 215 -4.63 27.90 5.47
C VAL A 215 -6.02 28.11 4.87
N THR A 216 -6.72 27.01 4.57
CA THR A 216 -8.11 27.02 4.09
C THR A 216 -9.01 26.44 5.17
N GLY A 217 -9.66 27.31 5.95
CA GLY A 217 -10.48 26.95 7.11
C GLY A 217 -10.50 28.04 8.18
N ALA A 218 -11.34 27.88 9.21
CA ALA A 218 -11.38 28.78 10.35
C ALA A 218 -10.10 28.63 11.21
N VAL A 219 -9.54 29.76 11.65
CA VAL A 219 -8.35 29.79 12.50
C VAL A 219 -8.69 30.49 13.82
N GLY A 220 -8.39 29.89 14.96
CA GLY A 220 -8.66 30.52 16.25
C GLY A 220 -7.76 31.74 16.48
N SER A 221 -6.44 31.55 16.53
CA SER A 221 -5.49 32.67 16.67
C SER A 221 -4.22 32.53 15.84
N VAL A 222 -3.63 33.66 15.43
CA VAL A 222 -2.36 33.69 14.67
C VAL A 222 -1.35 34.57 15.40
N THR A 223 -0.19 33.99 15.72
CA THR A 223 0.95 34.63 16.40
C THR A 223 2.25 34.53 15.58
N GLY A 224 2.17 34.11 14.31
CA GLY A 224 3.32 34.02 13.39
C GLY A 224 2.98 34.43 11.96
N ASN A 225 3.96 34.35 11.05
CA ASN A 225 3.79 34.74 9.65
C ASN A 225 3.03 33.66 8.88
N VAL A 226 1.86 33.98 8.33
CA VAL A 226 1.24 33.15 7.28
C VAL A 226 1.65 33.73 5.93
N GLY A 227 2.46 32.98 5.17
CA GLY A 227 3.07 33.46 3.92
C GLY A 227 2.11 33.49 2.72
N GLY A 228 0.92 32.89 2.86
CA GLY A 228 -0.09 32.76 1.83
C GLY A 228 -1.48 33.18 2.28
N LEU A 229 -2.47 32.94 1.43
CA LEU A 229 -3.87 33.34 1.66
C LEU A 229 -4.51 32.51 2.78
N VAL A 230 -5.09 33.18 3.78
CA VAL A 230 -6.00 32.57 4.75
C VAL A 230 -7.42 32.70 4.21
N VAL A 231 -8.08 31.57 3.94
CA VAL A 231 -9.47 31.54 3.49
C VAL A 231 -10.36 31.04 4.64
N GLY A 232 -10.93 31.96 5.42
CA GLY A 232 -11.79 31.65 6.56
C GLY A 232 -11.88 32.77 7.61
N THR A 233 -12.63 32.53 8.69
CA THR A 233 -12.71 33.44 9.84
C THR A 233 -11.50 33.26 10.75
N VAL A 234 -10.87 34.36 11.16
CA VAL A 234 -9.77 34.38 12.15
C VAL A 234 -10.27 35.05 13.43
N ALA A 235 -10.32 34.34 14.55
CA ALA A 235 -10.93 34.87 15.78
C ALA A 235 -10.02 35.86 16.55
N GLY A 236 -8.70 35.79 16.36
CA GLY A 236 -7.75 36.75 16.94
C GLY A 236 -6.44 36.85 16.16
N VAL A 237 -6.05 38.06 15.77
CA VAL A 237 -4.77 38.35 15.12
C VAL A 237 -3.93 39.20 16.07
N THR A 238 -2.76 38.71 16.48
CA THR A 238 -1.82 39.54 17.25
C THR A 238 -1.04 40.47 16.32
N PRO A 239 -0.62 41.67 16.77
CA PRO A 239 -0.19 42.77 15.88
C PRO A 239 1.01 42.48 14.97
N ALA A 240 1.81 41.45 15.26
CA ALA A 240 2.97 41.10 14.44
C ALA A 240 2.60 40.55 13.04
N ALA A 241 1.37 40.04 12.85
CA ALA A 241 0.97 39.35 11.62
C ALA A 241 0.37 40.27 10.53
N VAL A 242 0.08 41.54 10.84
CA VAL A 242 -0.70 42.42 9.93
C VAL A 242 0.16 43.05 8.82
N GLY A 243 1.49 42.94 8.88
CA GLY A 243 2.40 43.69 8.00
C GLY A 243 2.35 43.35 6.50
N ALA A 244 1.77 42.22 6.09
CA ALA A 244 1.87 41.76 4.69
C ALA A 244 0.54 41.51 3.96
N ALA A 245 -0.60 41.34 4.66
CA ALA A 245 -1.79 40.77 4.02
C ALA A 245 -2.86 41.79 3.58
N MET A 246 -2.89 43.02 4.13
CA MET A 246 -3.97 43.98 3.80
C MET A 246 -3.52 45.45 3.68
N ALA A 247 -2.23 45.75 3.88
CA ALA A 247 -1.71 47.08 3.61
C ALA A 247 -1.19 47.13 2.16
N LEU A 248 -1.91 47.81 1.28
CA LEU A 248 -1.30 48.33 0.05
C LEU A 248 -0.11 49.18 0.52
N THR A 249 1.11 48.78 0.15
CA THR A 249 2.30 49.57 0.46
C THR A 249 2.14 50.94 -0.20
N ALA A 250 2.73 51.99 0.38
CA ALA A 250 2.66 53.33 -0.23
C ALA A 250 3.07 53.32 -1.71
N GLY A 251 4.09 52.53 -2.07
CA GLY A 251 4.50 52.34 -3.46
C GLY A 251 3.50 51.59 -4.35
N ALA A 252 2.68 50.68 -3.80
CA ALA A 252 1.62 50.02 -4.56
C ALA A 252 0.43 50.95 -4.81
N VAL A 253 0.10 51.82 -3.83
CA VAL A 253 -0.88 52.89 -4.03
C VAL A 253 -0.40 53.87 -5.10
N ASP A 254 0.89 54.22 -5.07
CA ASP A 254 1.45 55.11 -6.08
C ASP A 254 1.42 54.50 -7.48
N ALA A 255 1.73 53.21 -7.62
CA ALA A 255 1.67 52.51 -8.91
C ALA A 255 0.26 52.48 -9.51
N ILE A 256 -0.78 52.31 -8.69
CA ILE A 256 -2.19 52.32 -9.14
C ILE A 256 -2.61 53.74 -9.55
N LEU A 257 -2.23 54.75 -8.76
CA LEU A 257 -2.59 56.14 -9.04
C LEU A 257 -1.84 56.70 -10.26
N ASP A 258 -0.63 56.20 -10.54
CA ASP A 258 0.20 56.63 -11.67
C ASP A 258 0.01 55.77 -12.93
N GLU A 259 -0.94 54.82 -12.91
CA GLU A 259 -1.36 54.07 -14.09
C GLU A 259 -2.11 54.98 -15.08
N ALA A 260 -1.79 54.87 -16.37
CA ALA A 260 -2.42 55.64 -17.43
C ALA A 260 -3.85 55.12 -17.69
N VAL A 261 -4.84 55.97 -17.49
CA VAL A 261 -6.26 55.62 -17.64
C VAL A 261 -6.76 55.92 -19.05
N GLU A 262 -6.28 57.01 -19.65
CA GLU A 262 -6.65 57.41 -21.01
C GLU A 262 -5.46 58.14 -21.67
N GLY A 263 -4.87 57.52 -22.70
CA GLY A 263 -3.67 58.06 -23.37
C GLY A 263 -2.47 58.17 -22.42
N ALA A 264 -1.97 59.40 -22.23
CA ALA A 264 -0.83 59.70 -21.36
C ALA A 264 -1.22 60.23 -19.96
N ILE A 265 -2.50 60.21 -19.60
CA ILE A 265 -3.01 60.83 -18.38
C ILE A 265 -3.21 59.76 -17.29
N THR A 266 -2.65 59.99 -16.11
CA THR A 266 -2.76 59.07 -14.96
C THR A 266 -4.02 59.29 -14.13
N LEU A 267 -4.46 58.26 -13.40
CA LEU A 267 -5.62 58.36 -12.48
C LEU A 267 -5.45 59.50 -11.47
N ARG A 268 -4.23 59.69 -10.94
CA ARG A 268 -3.88 60.78 -10.02
C ARG A 268 -4.10 62.15 -10.65
N GLN A 269 -3.70 62.32 -11.92
CA GLN A 269 -3.86 63.57 -12.65
C GLN A 269 -5.34 63.88 -12.89
N VAL A 270 -6.13 62.89 -13.30
CA VAL A 270 -7.58 63.04 -13.48
C VAL A 270 -8.25 63.41 -12.17
N GLN A 271 -7.95 62.71 -11.08
CA GLN A 271 -8.55 62.97 -9.78
C GLN A 271 -8.24 64.38 -9.27
N ARG A 272 -7.00 64.87 -9.48
CA ARG A 272 -6.62 66.25 -9.14
C ARG A 272 -7.42 67.29 -9.92
N VAL A 273 -7.61 67.08 -11.22
CA VAL A 273 -8.39 67.99 -12.08
C VAL A 273 -9.88 67.98 -11.70
N VAL A 274 -10.46 66.81 -11.45
CA VAL A 274 -11.85 66.66 -11.02
C VAL A 274 -12.10 67.32 -9.67
N LEU A 275 -11.19 67.13 -8.71
CA LEU A 275 -11.30 67.77 -7.39
C LEU A 275 -11.19 69.29 -7.48
N ALA A 276 -10.33 69.82 -8.37
CA ALA A 276 -10.24 71.26 -8.60
C ALA A 276 -11.53 71.83 -9.22
N TYR A 277 -12.20 71.09 -10.10
CA TYR A 277 -13.48 71.53 -10.67
C TYR A 277 -14.64 71.50 -9.66
N LEU A 278 -14.74 70.43 -8.86
CA LEU A 278 -15.89 70.21 -7.97
C LEU A 278 -15.78 70.91 -6.62
N ALA A 279 -14.56 71.03 -6.08
CA ALA A 279 -14.32 71.51 -4.72
C ALA A 279 -13.16 72.52 -4.63
N GLY A 280 -12.67 73.00 -5.77
CA GLY A 280 -11.56 73.95 -5.82
C GLY A 280 -11.97 75.38 -5.48
N GLU A 281 -10.98 76.16 -5.09
CA GLU A 281 -11.09 77.61 -4.94
C GLU A 281 -11.05 78.26 -6.33
N THR A 282 -11.96 79.21 -6.57
CA THR A 282 -12.05 79.95 -7.83
C THR A 282 -11.46 81.35 -7.69
N ASP A 283 -10.71 81.77 -8.71
CA ASP A 283 -10.20 83.14 -8.85
C ASP A 283 -10.52 83.67 -10.25
N GLY A 284 -10.64 85.00 -10.40
CA GLY A 284 -10.93 85.65 -11.67
C GLY A 284 -12.42 85.80 -12.01
N GLY A 285 -13.33 85.57 -11.07
CA GLY A 285 -14.77 85.80 -11.25
C GLY A 285 -15.07 87.26 -11.65
N GLY A 286 -15.61 87.45 -12.86
CA GLY A 286 -15.86 88.78 -13.45
C GLY A 286 -14.77 89.27 -14.41
N THR A 287 -13.75 88.45 -14.68
CA THR A 287 -12.74 88.71 -15.72
C THR A 287 -12.82 87.68 -16.85
N VAL A 288 -12.08 87.91 -17.94
CA VAL A 288 -12.04 87.02 -19.13
C VAL A 288 -11.44 85.64 -18.81
N THR A 289 -10.72 85.50 -17.70
CA THR A 289 -10.02 84.26 -17.33
C THR A 289 -10.42 83.81 -15.93
N ILE A 290 -10.88 82.56 -15.80
CA ILE A 290 -11.25 81.95 -14.53
C ILE A 290 -10.29 80.80 -14.22
N HIS A 291 -9.77 80.77 -13.01
CA HIS A 291 -8.87 79.73 -12.52
C HIS A 291 -9.54 78.87 -11.44
N PHE A 292 -9.27 77.56 -11.49
CA PHE A 292 -9.66 76.61 -10.44
C PHE A 292 -8.41 75.93 -9.87
N ARG A 293 -8.26 75.97 -8.54
CA ARG A 293 -7.14 75.36 -7.80
C ARG A 293 -7.65 74.52 -6.63
N ASN A 294 -6.88 73.53 -6.20
CA ASN A 294 -7.19 72.77 -4.99
C ASN A 294 -6.73 73.56 -3.75
N GLN A 295 -7.40 73.40 -2.60
CA GLN A 295 -7.22 74.22 -1.39
C GLN A 295 -5.80 74.17 -0.79
N ALA A 296 -5.02 73.13 -1.10
CA ALA A 296 -3.64 72.95 -0.64
C ALA A 296 -2.60 72.99 -1.77
N ASP A 297 -2.99 73.43 -2.98
CA ASP A 297 -2.19 73.39 -4.18
C ASP A 297 -1.89 74.80 -4.70
N THR A 298 -0.64 75.05 -5.11
CA THR A 298 -0.19 76.36 -5.61
C THR A 298 -0.37 76.51 -7.13
N LEU A 299 -0.72 75.43 -7.83
CA LEU A 299 -0.90 75.44 -9.29
C LEU A 299 -2.38 75.56 -9.69
N ASN A 300 -2.65 76.43 -10.67
CA ASN A 300 -3.96 76.49 -11.33
C ASN A 300 -4.17 75.23 -12.17
N ARG A 301 -5.08 74.36 -11.73
CA ARG A 301 -5.34 73.05 -12.35
C ARG A 301 -6.20 73.15 -13.60
N ILE A 302 -7.14 74.08 -13.61
CA ILE A 302 -7.98 74.40 -14.76
C ILE A 302 -7.93 75.91 -14.96
N THR A 303 -7.67 76.33 -16.19
CA THR A 303 -7.78 77.73 -16.61
C THR A 303 -8.76 77.80 -17.77
N MET A 304 -9.84 78.55 -17.60
CA MET A 304 -10.88 78.73 -18.61
C MET A 304 -10.87 80.18 -19.08
N THR A 305 -10.95 80.40 -20.39
CA THR A 305 -11.27 81.72 -20.93
C THR A 305 -12.75 81.77 -21.26
N VAL A 306 -13.41 82.83 -20.82
CA VAL A 306 -14.84 83.09 -21.04
C VAL A 306 -15.01 84.31 -21.94
N ASP A 307 -15.98 84.25 -22.85
CA ASP A 307 -16.36 85.39 -23.67
C ASP A 307 -17.27 86.37 -22.89
N ALA A 308 -17.72 87.43 -23.57
CA ALA A 308 -18.52 88.49 -22.95
C ALA A 308 -19.90 88.01 -22.48
N ASP A 309 -20.40 86.87 -22.99
CA ASP A 309 -21.67 86.27 -22.63
C ASP A 309 -21.53 85.23 -21.50
N GLY A 310 -20.28 84.98 -21.06
CA GLY A 310 -19.96 84.01 -20.01
C GLY A 310 -19.79 82.58 -20.52
N ASP A 311 -19.78 82.38 -21.85
CA ASP A 311 -19.58 81.08 -22.47
C ASP A 311 -18.07 80.74 -22.55
N ARG A 312 -17.75 79.45 -22.38
CA ARG A 312 -16.36 78.98 -22.38
C ARG A 312 -15.79 78.95 -23.82
N SER A 313 -14.70 79.67 -24.05
CA SER A 313 -14.02 79.75 -25.36
C SER A 313 -12.78 78.85 -25.46
N ALA A 314 -12.04 78.67 -24.36
CA ALA A 314 -10.92 77.74 -24.30
C ALA A 314 -10.73 77.21 -22.87
N THR A 315 -10.15 76.01 -22.75
CA THR A 315 -9.84 75.38 -21.47
C THR A 315 -8.45 74.77 -21.52
N ALA A 316 -7.58 75.17 -20.59
CA ALA A 316 -6.25 74.61 -20.42
C ALA A 316 -6.18 73.84 -19.09
N LEU A 317 -5.63 72.62 -19.13
CA LEU A 317 -5.48 71.74 -17.98
C LEU A 317 -4.01 71.60 -17.60
N ASN A 318 -3.69 71.77 -16.32
CA ASN A 318 -2.34 71.55 -15.80
C ASN A 318 -2.24 70.20 -15.10
N LEU A 319 -1.55 69.26 -15.76
CA LEU A 319 -1.46 67.85 -15.37
C LEU A 319 -0.22 67.52 -14.51
N ALA A 320 0.63 68.50 -14.16
CA ALA A 320 1.85 68.28 -13.37
C ALA A 320 1.59 68.28 -11.86
#